data_AF-A0A349DLL4-F1
#
_entry.id   AF-A0A349DLL4-F1
#
_cell.length_a   1.000
_cell.length_b   1.000
_cell.length_c   1.000
_cell.angle_alpha   90.00
_cell.angle_beta   90.00
_cell.angle_gamma   90.00
#
_symmetry.space_group_name_H-M   'P 1'
#
loop_
_entity.id
_entity.type
_entity.pdbx_description
1 polymer ?
#
loop_
_entity_poly.entity_id
_entity_poly.type
_entity_poly.pdbx_seq_one_letter_code
_entity_poly.pdbx_strand_id
1 'polypeptide(L)'
;MQSSTLLTASQNSLNAQQAPSLTLLEEGIQTRLEQLTFSAYFPLEFIKESGKTFTSENIERVINHLEVTMIELNYLANELRWLQYIRTQWGVTS
;
A
#
# COMPACT_ATOMS: atom_id res chain seq x y z
N MET A 1 -24.87 22.10 46.34
CA MET A 1 -24.90 22.11 44.87
C MET A 1 -24.19 20.84 44.41
N GLN A 2 -24.97 19.84 43.99
CA GLN A 2 -24.49 18.51 43.65
C GLN A 2 -23.96 18.53 42.21
N SER A 3 -22.71 18.11 42.03
CA SER A 3 -22.06 18.02 40.72
C SER A 3 -22.68 16.86 39.93
N SER A 4 -23.39 17.20 38.86
CA SER A 4 -23.99 16.23 37.94
C SER A 4 -22.89 15.47 37.21
N THR A 5 -22.92 14.16 37.41
CA THR A 5 -22.16 13.12 36.74
C THR A 5 -22.24 13.27 35.21
N LEU A 6 -21.10 13.50 34.55
CA LEU A 6 -20.97 13.38 33.09
C LEU A 6 -21.02 11.89 32.72
N LEU A 7 -22.23 11.39 32.51
CA LEU A 7 -22.50 10.09 31.90
C LEU A 7 -23.29 10.35 30.62
N THR A 8 -22.61 10.34 29.49
CA THR A 8 -23.07 9.78 28.20
C THR A 8 -21.97 9.96 27.15
N ALA A 9 -20.90 9.16 27.27
CA ALA A 9 -20.18 8.72 26.07
C ALA A 9 -20.89 7.44 25.59
N SER A 10 -22.07 7.62 25.01
CA SER A 10 -22.73 6.57 24.25
C SER A 10 -23.33 7.22 23.03
N GLN A 11 -22.70 6.98 21.89
CA GLN A 11 -23.39 6.35 20.77
C GLN A 11 -22.37 6.09 19.66
N ASN A 12 -21.91 4.83 19.65
CA ASN A 12 -21.46 4.16 18.44
C ASN A 12 -22.57 4.28 17.38
N SER A 13 -22.48 5.30 16.55
CA SER A 13 -23.05 5.29 15.21
C SER A 13 -22.04 6.01 14.33
N LEU A 14 -20.92 5.32 14.04
CA LEU A 14 -20.20 5.58 12.82
C LEU A 14 -21.22 5.31 11.71
N ASN A 15 -21.87 6.36 11.22
CA ASN A 15 -22.65 6.26 10.00
C ASN A 15 -21.73 5.62 8.96
N ALA A 16 -22.11 4.46 8.45
CA ALA A 16 -21.47 3.79 7.31
C ALA A 16 -21.57 4.61 6.01
N GLN A 17 -21.87 5.90 6.11
CA GLN A 17 -21.74 6.87 5.04
C GLN A 17 -20.31 7.39 5.04
N GLN A 18 -19.49 6.67 4.25
CA GLN A 18 -18.30 7.15 3.57
C GLN A 18 -17.19 7.63 4.52
N ALA A 19 -16.23 6.75 4.76
CA ALA A 19 -14.89 7.17 5.17
C ALA A 19 -14.11 7.50 3.88
N PRO A 20 -14.17 8.73 3.34
CA PRO A 20 -13.48 9.10 2.10
C PRO A 20 -11.97 8.84 2.18
N SER A 21 -11.41 8.88 3.38
CA SER A 21 -10.02 8.53 3.66
C SER A 21 -9.69 7.06 3.40
N LEU A 22 -10.64 6.15 3.64
CA LEU A 22 -10.46 4.71 3.40
C LEU A 22 -10.55 4.41 1.90
N THR A 23 -11.51 5.00 1.20
CA THR A 23 -11.62 4.89 -0.26
C THR A 23 -10.36 5.43 -0.94
N LEU A 24 -9.85 6.59 -0.52
CA LEU A 24 -8.61 7.16 -1.07
C LEU A 24 -7.39 6.26 -0.81
N LEU A 25 -7.32 5.62 0.36
CA LEU A 25 -6.26 4.66 0.67
C LEU A 25 -6.33 3.44 -0.27
N GLU A 26 -7.53 2.91 -0.51
CA GLU A 26 -7.74 1.77 -1.40
C GLU A 26 -7.35 2.10 -2.85
N GLU A 27 -7.81 3.23 -3.37
CA GLU A 27 -7.45 3.71 -4.70
C GLU A 27 -5.93 3.92 -4.81
N GLY A 28 -5.30 4.53 -3.80
CA GLY A 28 -3.85 4.73 -3.78
C GLY A 28 -3.04 3.43 -3.74
N ILE A 29 -3.53 2.40 -3.04
CA ILE A 29 -2.93 1.06 -3.08
C ILE A 29 -3.12 0.45 -4.48
N GLN A 30 -4.31 0.53 -5.08
CA GLN A 30 -4.59 0.00 -6.41
C GLN A 30 -3.68 0.64 -7.48
N THR A 31 -3.60 1.97 -7.52
CA THR A 31 -2.74 2.70 -8.48
C THR A 31 -1.27 2.27 -8.38
N ARG A 32 -0.74 2.09 -7.17
CA ARG A 32 0.66 1.65 -6.99
C ARG A 32 0.89 0.20 -7.40
N LEU A 33 -0.08 -0.68 -7.15
CA LEU A 33 -0.02 -2.07 -7.64
C LEU A 33 -0.03 -2.13 -9.18
N GLU A 34 -0.83 -1.29 -9.83
CA GLU A 34 -0.83 -1.16 -11.28
C GLU A 34 0.54 -0.67 -11.78
N GLN A 35 1.10 0.38 -11.19
CA GLN A 35 2.42 0.92 -11.55
C GLN A 35 3.54 -0.13 -11.41
N LEU A 36 3.54 -0.91 -10.33
CA LEU A 36 4.52 -1.99 -10.14
C LEU A 36 4.43 -3.06 -11.23
N THR A 37 3.22 -3.42 -11.64
CA THR A 37 3.00 -4.40 -12.70
C THR A 37 3.60 -3.93 -14.03
N PHE A 38 3.54 -2.63 -14.33
CA PHE A 38 4.15 -2.05 -15.53
C PHE A 38 5.66 -1.80 -15.38
N SER A 39 6.16 -1.57 -14.16
CA SER A 39 7.59 -1.34 -13.89
C SER A 39 8.44 -2.62 -13.96
N ALA A 40 7.84 -3.81 -13.86
CA ALA A 40 8.56 -5.09 -13.93
C ALA A 40 9.32 -5.32 -15.25
N TYR A 41 9.03 -4.54 -16.30
CA TYR A 41 9.70 -4.62 -17.59
C TYR A 41 11.07 -3.91 -17.63
N PHE A 42 11.31 -2.98 -16.70
CA PHE A 42 12.48 -2.09 -16.71
C PHE A 42 13.83 -2.81 -16.51
N PRO A 43 13.99 -3.81 -15.62
CA PRO A 43 15.29 -4.49 -15.42
C PRO A 43 15.81 -5.20 -16.66
N LEU A 44 14.89 -5.73 -17.48
CA LEU A 44 15.23 -6.46 -18.69
C LEU A 44 15.67 -5.52 -19.83
N GLU A 45 15.33 -4.24 -19.76
CA GLU A 45 15.77 -3.25 -20.75
C GLU A 45 17.28 -3.04 -20.68
N PHE A 46 17.86 -2.99 -19.48
CA PHE A 46 19.32 -2.89 -19.30
C PHE A 46 20.10 -4.06 -19.89
N ILE A 47 19.48 -5.24 -19.95
CA ILE A 47 20.07 -6.45 -20.55
C ILE A 47 19.87 -6.44 -22.07
N LYS A 48 18.73 -5.92 -22.56
CA LYS A 48 18.50 -5.75 -24.00
C LYS A 48 19.49 -4.77 -24.61
N GLU A 49 19.79 -3.67 -23.92
CA GLU A 49 20.74 -2.64 -24.35
C GLU A 49 22.18 -3.16 -24.50
N SER A 50 22.59 -4.13 -23.68
CA SER A 50 23.92 -4.77 -23.72
C SER A 50 23.99 -5.96 -24.68
N GLY A 51 23.08 -6.06 -25.65
CA GLY A 51 23.05 -7.18 -26.60
C GLY A 51 22.69 -8.52 -25.94
N LYS A 52 21.88 -8.51 -24.88
CA LYS A 52 21.47 -9.68 -24.08
C LYS A 52 22.61 -10.33 -23.28
N THR A 53 23.63 -9.57 -22.93
CA THR A 53 24.74 -10.05 -22.09
C THR A 53 24.73 -9.39 -20.72
N PHE A 54 25.08 -10.15 -19.69
CA PHE A 54 25.29 -9.58 -18.36
C PHE A 54 26.68 -8.95 -18.28
N THR A 55 26.73 -7.67 -17.92
CA THR A 55 27.94 -6.90 -17.67
C THR A 55 27.97 -6.49 -16.20
N SER A 56 29.14 -6.21 -15.64
CA SER A 56 29.22 -5.77 -14.23
C SER A 56 28.32 -4.55 -13.95
N GLU A 57 28.26 -3.61 -14.90
CA GLU A 57 27.44 -2.40 -14.79
C GLU A 57 25.92 -2.70 -14.81
N ASN A 58 25.45 -3.54 -15.74
CA ASN A 58 24.01 -3.83 -15.79
C ASN A 58 23.55 -4.78 -14.67
N ILE A 59 24.43 -5.66 -14.18
CA ILE A 59 24.18 -6.47 -12.99
C ILE A 59 23.91 -5.56 -11.80
N GLU A 60 24.77 -4.57 -11.55
CA GLU A 60 24.59 -3.63 -10.44
C GLU A 60 23.29 -2.84 -10.56
N ARG A 61 22.95 -2.34 -11.76
CA ARG A 61 21.67 -1.65 -12.00
C ARG A 61 20.46 -2.54 -11.74
N VAL A 62 20.50 -3.79 -12.17
CA VAL A 62 19.43 -4.76 -11.94
C VAL A 62 19.30 -5.05 -10.44
N ILE A 63 20.41 -5.28 -9.73
CA ILE A 63 20.40 -5.49 -8.28
C ILE A 63 19.74 -4.31 -7.58
N ASN A 64 20.21 -3.08 -7.85
CA ASN A 64 19.68 -1.87 -7.21
C ASN A 64 18.17 -1.70 -7.48
N HIS A 65 17.71 -1.96 -8.71
CA HIS A 65 16.28 -1.90 -9.01
C HIS A 65 15.49 -2.95 -8.23
N LEU A 66 15.98 -4.20 -8.15
CA LEU A 66 15.31 -5.26 -7.41
C LEU A 66 15.21 -4.96 -5.91
N GLU A 67 16.25 -4.37 -5.32
CA GLU A 67 16.25 -3.98 -3.91
C GLU A 67 15.20 -2.90 -3.62
N VAL A 68 15.13 -1.86 -4.46
CA VAL A 68 14.11 -0.81 -4.33
C VAL A 68 12.70 -1.39 -4.48
N THR A 69 12.48 -2.21 -5.51
CA THR A 69 11.18 -2.86 -5.73
C THR A 69 10.79 -3.75 -4.54
N MET A 70 11.73 -4.47 -3.93
CA MET A 70 11.45 -5.29 -2.75
C MET A 70 11.03 -4.44 -1.55
N ILE A 71 11.64 -3.27 -1.36
CA ILE A 71 11.25 -2.31 -0.32
C ILE A 71 9.82 -1.81 -0.56
N GLU A 72 9.51 -1.39 -1.78
CA GLU A 72 8.16 -0.91 -2.17
C GLU A 72 7.08 -1.99 -1.96
N LEU A 73 7.37 -3.23 -2.38
CA LEU A 73 6.47 -4.37 -2.18
C LEU A 73 6.20 -4.63 -0.69
N ASN A 74 7.21 -4.52 0.16
CA ASN A 74 7.03 -4.66 1.61
C ASN A 74 6.13 -3.56 2.18
N TYR A 75 6.29 -2.31 1.72
CA TYR A 75 5.41 -1.21 2.12
C TYR A 75 3.96 -1.45 1.70
N LEU A 76 3.71 -1.85 0.45
CA LEU A 76 2.37 -2.16 -0.03
C LEU A 76 1.74 -3.34 0.71
N ALA A 77 2.51 -4.39 1.00
CA ALA A 77 2.03 -5.51 1.81
C ALA A 77 1.61 -5.04 3.21
N ASN A 78 2.36 -4.13 3.82
CA ASN A 78 2.00 -3.54 5.10
C ASN A 78 0.72 -2.70 5.00
N GLU A 79 0.59 -1.84 3.99
CA GLU A 79 -0.63 -1.05 3.78
C GLU A 79 -1.87 -1.91 3.56
N LEU A 80 -1.74 -3.03 2.83
CA LEU A 80 -2.82 -4.01 2.67
C LEU A 80 -3.19 -4.68 4.00
N ARG A 81 -2.20 -5.02 4.85
CA ARG A 81 -2.46 -5.54 6.20
C ARG A 81 -3.18 -4.50 7.08
N TRP A 82 -2.78 -3.23 6.98
CA TRP A 82 -3.43 -2.12 7.67
C TRP A 82 -4.87 -1.94 7.20
N LEU A 83 -5.09 -1.96 5.88
CA LEU A 83 -6.42 -1.88 5.28
C LEU A 83 -7.33 -3.02 5.77
N GLN A 84 -6.81 -4.25 5.77
CA GLN A 84 -7.52 -5.42 6.29
C GLN A 84 -7.87 -5.24 7.78
N TYR A 85 -6.90 -4.81 8.59
CA TYR A 85 -7.11 -4.56 10.02
C TYR A 85 -8.21 -3.53 10.26
N ILE A 86 -8.16 -2.39 9.56
CA ILE A 86 -9.15 -1.30 9.68
C ILE A 86 -10.56 -1.82 9.33
N ARG A 87 -10.70 -2.55 8.21
CA ARG A 87 -12.00 -3.13 7.80
C ARG A 87 -12.53 -4.12 8.84
N THR A 88 -11.67 -4.95 9.42
CA THR A 88 -12.05 -5.89 10.50
C THR A 88 -12.45 -5.15 11.78
N GLN A 89 -11.71 -4.13 12.21
CA GLN A 89 -12.02 -3.38 13.43
C GLN A 89 -13.29 -2.53 13.31
N TRP A 90 -13.60 -2.02 12.12
CA TRP A 90 -14.76 -1.15 11.89
C TRP A 90 -16.02 -1.92 11.49
N GLY A 91 -15.98 -3.25 11.45
CA GLY A 91 -17.13 -4.06 11.01
C GLY A 91 -17.53 -3.80 9.55
N VAL A 92 -16.64 -3.21 8.75
CA VAL A 92 -16.83 -3.00 7.32
C VAL A 92 -16.41 -4.29 6.62
N THR A 93 -17.19 -5.34 6.86
CA THR A 93 -17.15 -6.56 6.05
C THR A 93 -18.03 -6.30 4.84
N SER A 94 -17.40 -6.10 3.68
CA SER A 94 -18.06 -6.15 2.38
C SER A 94 -18.73 -7.50 2.15
#